data_AF-A0A7S2WAT6-F1
#
_entry.id   AF-A0A7S2WAT6-F1
#
_cell.length_a   1.000
_cell.length_b   1.000
_cell.length_c   1.000
_cell.angle_alpha   90.00
_cell.angle_beta   90.00
_cell.angle_gamma   90.00
#
_symmetry.space_group_name_H-M   'P 1'
#
loop_
_entity.id
_entity.type
_entity.pdbx_description
1 polymer ?
#
loop_
_entity_poly.entity_id
_entity_poly.type
_entity_poly.pdbx_seq_one_letter_code
_entity_poly.pdbx_strand_id
1 'polypeptide(L)'
;GMFSPIKIWRKWHCKVPRRMKRHAAASALAASALPALVMAKGHRISRVNELPLVVKDDWCSMKTTKEVIALCKTLHLDEDLKHVKDSKHIRPGKGKSRNRKYKINRGPLFIGDSEDGFFRASVNVPGLECVSVDYMSITQLAPGGTLGRMVVWAESAFKKLGKLFGSYHQPASLKKGYHLPRPVMTNADLARIINSDE
;
A
#
# COMPACT_ATOMS: atom_id res chain seq x y z
N GLY A 1 -40.79 22.22 2.70
CA GLY A 1 -39.59 21.76 3.43
C GLY A 1 -39.25 20.34 3.03
N MET A 2 -37.98 19.91 3.13
CA MET A 2 -37.57 18.54 2.79
C MET A 2 -38.22 17.53 3.76
N PHE A 3 -38.76 16.42 3.24
CA PHE A 3 -39.51 15.40 4.00
C PHE A 3 -38.71 14.77 5.16
N SER A 4 -37.41 14.51 4.96
CA SER A 4 -36.53 13.97 6.01
C SER A 4 -35.24 14.81 6.11
N PRO A 5 -35.18 15.78 7.04
CA PRO A 5 -33.99 16.62 7.20
C PRO A 5 -32.83 15.82 7.79
N ILE A 6 -31.61 16.14 7.35
CA ILE A 6 -30.38 15.49 7.84
C ILE A 6 -30.24 15.78 9.35
N LYS A 7 -30.10 14.72 10.14
CA LYS A 7 -29.90 14.79 11.59
C LYS A 7 -28.45 14.47 11.96
N ILE A 8 -27.99 15.02 13.08
CA ILE A 8 -26.62 14.83 13.57
C ILE A 8 -26.34 13.39 14.03
N TRP A 9 -27.37 12.66 14.51
CA TRP A 9 -27.26 11.29 15.02
C TRP A 9 -27.29 10.19 13.94
N ARG A 10 -27.00 10.54 12.69
CA ARG A 10 -26.77 9.52 11.65
C ARG A 10 -25.60 8.61 12.08
N LYS A 11 -25.69 7.30 11.84
CA LYS A 11 -24.59 6.36 12.09
C LYS A 11 -23.45 6.59 11.09
N TRP A 12 -22.45 7.40 11.46
CA TRP A 12 -21.32 7.78 10.59
C TRP A 12 -20.23 6.70 10.48
N HIS A 13 -19.98 5.99 11.58
CA HIS A 13 -18.92 4.99 11.66
C HIS A 13 -19.48 3.56 11.63
N CYS A 14 -18.72 2.66 11.01
CA CYS A 14 -18.98 1.23 11.04
C CYS A 14 -17.90 0.51 11.85
N LYS A 15 -18.31 -0.25 12.88
CA LYS A 15 -17.40 -1.05 13.70
C LYS A 15 -17.01 -2.31 12.90
N VAL A 16 -15.75 -2.38 12.51
CA VAL A 16 -15.18 -3.55 11.83
C VAL A 16 -14.27 -4.31 12.81
N PRO A 17 -14.41 -5.64 12.93
CA PRO A 17 -13.58 -6.45 13.83
C PRO A 17 -12.08 -6.26 13.55
N ARG A 18 -11.28 -6.14 14.62
CA ARG A 18 -9.83 -5.94 14.53
C ARG A 18 -9.14 -7.06 13.75
N ARG A 19 -9.59 -8.31 13.92
CA ARG A 19 -9.07 -9.48 13.20
C ARG A 19 -9.29 -9.34 11.69
N MET A 20 -10.49 -8.94 11.26
CA MET A 20 -10.82 -8.71 9.85
C MET A 20 -9.95 -7.62 9.22
N LYS A 21 -9.76 -6.48 9.92
CA LYS A 21 -8.86 -5.42 9.46
C LYS A 21 -7.42 -5.92 9.26
N ARG A 22 -6.93 -6.75 10.19
CA ARG A 22 -5.58 -7.33 10.10
C ARG A 22 -5.44 -8.32 8.95
N HIS A 23 -6.43 -9.18 8.71
CA HIS A 23 -6.43 -10.08 7.55
C HIS A 23 -6.45 -9.30 6.24
N ALA A 24 -7.30 -8.28 6.14
CA ALA A 24 -7.38 -7.46 4.94
C ALA A 24 -6.06 -6.70 4.66
N ALA A 25 -5.36 -6.25 5.71
CA ALA A 25 -3.99 -5.71 5.56
C ALA A 25 -2.99 -6.77 5.08
N ALA A 26 -3.02 -7.99 5.63
CA ALA A 26 -2.16 -9.08 5.20
C ALA A 26 -2.41 -9.47 3.73
N SER A 27 -3.68 -9.54 3.31
CA SER A 27 -4.06 -9.80 1.92
C SER A 27 -3.62 -8.68 0.98
N ALA A 28 -3.73 -7.42 1.40
CA ALA A 28 -3.26 -6.28 0.60
C ALA A 28 -1.72 -6.30 0.42
N LEU A 29 -0.99 -6.70 1.46
CA LEU A 29 0.47 -6.89 1.40
C LEU A 29 0.85 -8.04 0.46
N ALA A 30 0.19 -9.20 0.59
CA ALA A 30 0.40 -10.31 -0.32
C ALA A 30 0.14 -9.92 -1.78
N ALA A 31 -0.92 -9.13 -2.03
CA ALA A 31 -1.21 -8.63 -3.36
C ALA A 31 -0.15 -7.67 -3.92
N SER A 32 0.52 -6.88 -3.06
CA SER A 32 1.61 -5.99 -3.50
C SER A 32 2.87 -6.73 -3.94
N ALA A 33 3.04 -8.00 -3.53
CA ALA A 33 4.16 -8.84 -3.96
C ALA A 33 3.92 -9.47 -5.34
N LEU A 34 2.71 -9.40 -5.91
CA LEU A 34 2.37 -10.02 -7.19
C LEU A 34 2.41 -8.98 -8.34
N PRO A 35 3.36 -9.10 -9.30
CA PRO A 35 3.49 -8.13 -10.40
C PRO A 35 2.20 -7.94 -11.20
N ALA A 36 1.48 -9.04 -11.49
CA ALA A 36 0.24 -8.98 -12.25
C ALA A 36 -0.81 -8.08 -11.58
N LEU A 37 -0.95 -8.14 -10.26
CA LEU A 37 -1.91 -7.31 -9.52
C LEU A 37 -1.44 -5.85 -9.46
N VAL A 38 -0.13 -5.61 -9.35
CA VAL A 38 0.44 -4.26 -9.33
C VAL A 38 0.26 -3.54 -10.66
N MET A 39 0.49 -4.25 -11.78
CA MET A 39 0.22 -3.73 -13.12
C MET A 39 -1.29 -3.52 -13.35
N ALA A 40 -2.13 -4.47 -12.92
CA ALA A 40 -3.60 -4.37 -13.09
C ALA A 40 -4.20 -3.16 -12.36
N LYS A 41 -3.61 -2.75 -11.23
CA LYS A 41 -4.01 -1.51 -10.54
C LYS A 41 -3.68 -0.26 -11.35
N GLY A 42 -2.67 -0.32 -12.22
CA GLY A 42 -2.25 0.78 -13.09
C GLY A 42 -0.88 1.38 -12.76
N HIS A 43 -0.07 0.75 -11.90
CA HIS A 43 1.31 1.20 -11.67
C HIS A 43 2.20 0.89 -12.89
N ARG A 44 3.13 1.79 -13.21
CA ARG A 44 4.13 1.61 -14.28
C ARG A 44 5.38 0.93 -13.70
N ILE A 45 5.40 -0.40 -13.72
CA ILE A 45 6.46 -1.23 -13.11
C ILE A 45 7.22 -2.10 -14.11
N SER A 46 7.13 -1.82 -15.41
CA SER A 46 7.76 -2.61 -16.48
C SER A 46 9.28 -2.72 -16.37
N ARG A 47 9.93 -1.71 -15.79
CA ARG A 47 11.39 -1.64 -15.61
C ARG A 47 11.85 -1.98 -14.19
N VAL A 48 10.93 -2.29 -13.28
CA VAL A 48 11.28 -2.65 -11.90
C VAL A 48 11.84 -4.07 -11.90
N ASN A 49 12.99 -4.26 -11.25
CA ASN A 49 13.73 -5.52 -11.30
C ASN A 49 12.97 -6.71 -10.70
N GLU A 50 12.34 -6.50 -9.54
CA GLU A 50 11.65 -7.56 -8.81
C GLU A 50 10.51 -7.03 -7.94
N LEU A 51 9.58 -7.93 -7.62
CA LEU A 51 8.58 -7.73 -6.58
C LEU A 51 8.56 -8.95 -5.67
N PRO A 52 8.54 -8.77 -4.33
CA PRO A 52 8.55 -7.50 -3.59
C PRO A 52 9.90 -6.75 -3.68
N LEU A 53 9.85 -5.42 -3.88
CA LEU A 53 11.08 -4.61 -3.97
C LEU A 53 11.59 -4.25 -2.57
N VAL A 54 12.77 -4.77 -2.20
CA VAL A 54 13.42 -4.53 -0.91
C VAL A 54 14.75 -3.81 -1.14
N VAL A 55 14.97 -2.71 -0.41
CA VAL A 55 16.15 -1.84 -0.55
C VAL A 55 16.81 -1.68 0.82
N LYS A 56 18.14 -1.63 0.86
CA LYS A 56 18.93 -1.37 2.09
C LYS A 56 18.45 -0.12 2.80
N ASP A 57 18.56 -0.09 4.13
CA ASP A 57 17.97 0.96 4.98
C ASP A 57 18.57 2.36 4.79
N ASP A 58 19.66 2.51 4.03
CA ASP A 58 20.39 3.77 3.81
C ASP A 58 19.48 4.93 3.33
N TRP A 59 18.43 4.61 2.56
CA TRP A 59 17.50 5.62 2.05
C TRP A 59 16.63 6.27 3.12
N CYS A 60 16.42 5.63 4.27
CA CYS A 60 15.63 6.18 5.37
C CYS A 60 16.23 7.49 5.91
N SER A 61 17.54 7.64 5.80
CA SER A 61 18.30 8.80 6.28
C SER A 61 18.30 10.00 5.32
N MET A 62 17.84 9.83 4.08
CA MET A 62 17.84 10.90 3.06
C MET A 62 16.96 12.07 3.50
N LYS A 63 17.49 13.30 3.39
CA LYS A 63 16.82 14.51 3.91
C LYS A 63 16.27 15.40 2.82
N THR A 64 16.79 15.29 1.59
CA THR A 64 16.39 16.19 0.50
C THR A 64 15.47 15.50 -0.49
N THR A 65 14.48 16.25 -1.00
CA THR A 65 13.57 15.79 -2.05
C THR A 65 14.32 15.36 -3.32
N LYS A 66 15.47 15.99 -3.60
CA LYS A 66 16.32 15.67 -4.74
C LYS A 66 16.90 14.26 -4.63
N GLU A 67 17.38 13.88 -3.45
CA GLU A 67 17.86 12.52 -3.16
C GLU A 67 16.74 11.50 -3.36
N VAL A 68 15.53 11.79 -2.84
CA VAL A 68 14.36 10.90 -3.00
C VAL A 68 14.01 10.68 -4.48
N ILE A 69 14.02 11.73 -5.30
CA ILE A 69 13.78 11.63 -6.74
C ILE A 69 14.89 10.84 -7.43
N ALA A 70 16.15 11.03 -7.02
CA ALA A 70 17.28 10.27 -7.56
C ALA A 70 17.15 8.78 -7.23
N LEU A 71 16.78 8.44 -6.00
CA LEU A 71 16.51 7.06 -5.58
C LEU A 71 15.37 6.44 -6.39
N CYS A 72 14.27 7.16 -6.61
CA CYS A 72 13.17 6.64 -7.40
C CYS A 72 13.59 6.35 -8.85
N LYS A 73 14.52 7.14 -9.42
CA LYS A 73 15.09 6.87 -10.74
C LYS A 73 15.99 5.65 -10.76
N THR A 74 16.83 5.45 -9.74
CA THR A 74 17.69 4.26 -9.65
C THR A 74 16.88 2.98 -9.45
N LEU A 75 15.72 3.07 -8.78
CA LEU A 75 14.77 1.98 -8.62
C LEU A 75 13.80 1.80 -9.80
N HIS A 76 13.96 2.56 -10.89
CA HIS A 76 13.09 2.51 -12.07
C HIS A 76 11.60 2.81 -11.80
N LEU A 77 11.32 3.70 -10.85
CA LEU A 77 9.97 4.19 -10.48
C LEU A 77 9.64 5.55 -11.09
N ASP A 78 10.51 6.07 -11.96
CA ASP A 78 10.39 7.37 -12.59
C ASP A 78 9.17 7.47 -13.51
N GLU A 79 8.86 6.41 -14.27
CA GLU A 79 7.66 6.35 -15.11
C GLU A 79 6.37 6.40 -14.28
N ASP A 80 6.33 5.71 -13.14
CA ASP A 80 5.17 5.70 -12.24
C ASP A 80 4.97 7.10 -11.61
N LEU A 81 6.04 7.72 -11.13
CA LEU A 81 5.99 9.07 -10.59
C LEU A 81 5.57 10.11 -11.63
N LYS A 82 6.09 9.99 -12.86
CA LYS A 82 5.69 10.87 -13.97
C LYS A 82 4.20 10.71 -14.29
N HIS A 83 3.73 9.46 -14.40
CA HIS A 83 2.31 9.19 -14.58
C HIS A 83 1.45 9.86 -13.50
N VAL A 84 1.86 9.74 -12.23
CA VAL A 84 1.09 10.33 -11.12
C VAL A 84 1.13 11.86 -11.16
N LYS A 85 2.27 12.46 -11.49
CA LYS A 85 2.40 13.91 -11.68
C LYS A 85 1.45 14.42 -12.77
N ASP A 86 1.41 13.74 -13.92
CA ASP A 86 0.58 14.11 -15.07
C ASP A 86 -0.91 13.88 -14.81
N SER A 87 -1.25 12.99 -13.87
CA SER A 87 -2.65 12.71 -13.50
C SER A 87 -3.34 13.84 -12.74
N LYS A 88 -2.60 14.87 -12.29
CA LYS A 88 -3.15 15.96 -11.48
C LYS A 88 -4.06 16.85 -12.32
N HIS A 89 -5.35 16.79 -12.05
CA HIS A 89 -6.35 17.62 -12.73
C HIS A 89 -7.33 18.24 -11.72
N ILE A 90 -8.06 19.27 -12.17
CA ILE A 90 -9.12 19.90 -11.39
C ILE A 90 -10.31 18.93 -11.30
N ARG A 91 -10.77 18.65 -10.09
CA ARG A 91 -11.89 17.74 -9.81
C ARG A 91 -13.17 18.26 -10.47
N PRO A 92 -13.95 17.42 -11.17
CA PRO A 92 -15.25 17.86 -11.68
C PRO A 92 -16.27 18.11 -10.55
N GLY A 93 -17.26 18.96 -10.81
CA GLY A 93 -18.41 19.22 -9.94
C GLY A 93 -18.15 20.09 -8.69
N LYS A 94 -19.09 20.02 -7.74
CA LYS A 94 -19.12 20.86 -6.51
C LYS A 94 -18.04 20.51 -5.48
N GLY A 95 -17.22 19.48 -5.71
CA GLY A 95 -16.11 19.14 -4.83
C GLY A 95 -15.03 20.23 -4.78
N LYS A 96 -14.88 20.96 -5.89
CA LYS A 96 -13.89 22.05 -6.04
C LYS A 96 -14.02 23.13 -4.96
N SER A 97 -15.26 23.53 -4.64
CA SER A 97 -15.54 24.56 -3.65
C SER A 97 -15.45 24.08 -2.20
N ARG A 98 -15.26 22.77 -1.96
CA ARG A 98 -15.16 22.16 -0.62
C ARG A 98 -13.74 21.72 -0.31
N ASN A 99 -12.74 22.53 -0.67
CA ASN A 99 -11.30 22.28 -0.45
C ASN A 99 -10.78 20.96 -1.05
N ARG A 100 -11.43 20.45 -2.10
CA ARG A 100 -11.02 19.23 -2.83
C ARG A 100 -10.83 19.52 -4.32
N LYS A 101 -10.11 20.62 -4.62
CA LYS A 101 -9.93 21.16 -5.97
C LYS A 101 -9.18 20.22 -6.90
N TYR A 102 -8.13 19.55 -6.41
CA TYR A 102 -7.31 18.66 -7.23
C TYR A 102 -7.59 17.19 -6.94
N LYS A 103 -7.52 16.36 -7.97
CA LYS A 103 -7.46 14.89 -7.88
C LYS A 103 -6.12 14.46 -8.45
N ILE A 104 -5.47 13.52 -7.77
CA ILE A 104 -4.20 12.92 -8.17
C ILE A 104 -4.28 11.40 -7.95
N ASN A 105 -3.59 10.64 -8.78
CA ASN A 105 -3.44 9.20 -8.59
C ASN A 105 -2.54 8.90 -7.37
N ARG A 106 -2.61 7.66 -6.86
CA ARG A 106 -1.70 7.21 -5.79
C ARG A 106 -0.49 6.56 -6.44
N GLY A 107 0.70 7.02 -6.07
CA GLY A 107 1.97 6.45 -6.53
C GLY A 107 2.50 5.39 -5.58
N PRO A 108 3.81 5.11 -5.63
CA PRO A 108 4.44 4.07 -4.84
C PRO A 108 4.36 4.40 -3.34
N LEU A 109 4.27 3.35 -2.53
CA LEU A 109 4.25 3.41 -1.08
C LEU A 109 5.60 2.91 -0.54
N PHE A 110 6.33 3.78 0.14
CA PHE A 110 7.57 3.43 0.82
C PHE A 110 7.26 3.02 2.25
N ILE A 111 7.77 1.86 2.65
CA ILE A 111 7.58 1.30 3.99
C ILE A 111 8.95 1.09 4.63
N GLY A 112 9.22 1.88 5.66
CA GLY A 112 10.47 1.86 6.41
C GLY A 112 10.22 1.92 7.91
N ASP A 113 11.29 1.98 8.70
CA ASP A 113 11.16 2.36 10.11
C ASP A 113 11.02 3.88 10.25
N SER A 114 10.53 4.35 11.41
CA SER A 114 10.15 5.76 11.63
C SER A 114 11.36 6.69 11.82
N GLU A 115 12.27 6.75 10.86
CA GLU A 115 13.30 7.78 10.81
C GLU A 115 12.80 8.99 10.00
N ASP A 116 12.83 10.16 10.63
CA ASP A 116 12.12 11.36 10.20
C ASP A 116 12.62 11.98 8.88
N GLY A 117 13.85 11.66 8.44
CA GLY A 117 14.49 12.28 7.28
C GLY A 117 13.68 12.05 5.99
N PHE A 118 13.53 10.78 5.61
CA PHE A 118 12.87 10.41 4.36
C PHE A 118 11.38 10.77 4.37
N PHE A 119 10.70 10.61 5.52
CA PHE A 119 9.29 10.95 5.65
C PHE A 119 9.05 12.43 5.31
N ARG A 120 9.88 13.33 5.84
CA ARG A 120 9.79 14.77 5.55
C ARG A 120 10.20 15.08 4.11
N ALA A 121 11.26 14.45 3.60
CA ALA A 121 11.73 14.65 2.23
C ALA A 121 10.71 14.20 1.17
N SER A 122 9.92 13.17 1.47
CA SER A 122 8.99 12.57 0.51
C SER A 122 7.68 13.35 0.32
N VAL A 123 7.25 14.15 1.31
CA VAL A 123 5.91 14.80 1.32
C VAL A 123 5.65 15.66 0.07
N ASN A 124 6.69 16.30 -0.48
CA ASN A 124 6.53 17.19 -1.63
C ASN A 124 6.51 16.45 -2.98
N VAL A 125 6.82 15.16 -3.02
CA VAL A 125 6.82 14.38 -4.25
C VAL A 125 5.38 13.93 -4.56
N PRO A 126 4.79 14.33 -5.71
CA PRO A 126 3.40 14.02 -6.01
C PRO A 126 3.11 12.51 -6.03
N GLY A 127 2.20 12.07 -5.17
CA GLY A 127 1.72 10.68 -5.15
C GLY A 127 2.58 9.68 -4.41
N LEU A 128 3.80 10.06 -4.04
CA LEU A 128 4.66 9.29 -3.16
C LEU A 128 4.08 9.32 -1.74
N GLU A 129 3.99 8.16 -1.09
CA GLU A 129 3.58 8.08 0.31
C GLU A 129 4.58 7.24 1.09
N CYS A 130 4.81 7.61 2.35
CA CYS A 130 5.72 6.93 3.26
C CYS A 130 5.00 6.57 4.54
N VAL A 131 5.21 5.34 5.02
CA VAL A 131 4.51 4.80 6.20
C VAL A 131 5.45 3.94 7.01
N SER A 132 5.36 4.04 8.33
CA SER A 132 6.07 3.13 9.23
C SER A 132 5.39 1.76 9.25
N VAL A 133 6.21 0.70 9.28
CA VAL A 133 5.75 -0.71 9.36
C VAL A 133 4.76 -0.95 10.49
N ASP A 134 4.92 -0.28 11.63
CA ASP A 134 4.07 -0.48 12.79
C ASP A 134 2.65 0.07 12.61
N TYR A 135 2.51 1.10 11.77
CA TYR A 135 1.28 1.88 11.61
C TYR A 135 0.67 1.78 10.21
N MET A 136 0.97 0.70 9.48
CA MET A 136 0.40 0.47 8.15
C MET A 136 -1.13 0.44 8.17
N SER A 137 -1.75 1.35 7.40
CA SER A 137 -3.19 1.37 7.20
C SER A 137 -3.60 0.65 5.93
N ILE A 138 -4.75 -0.05 5.99
CA ILE A 138 -5.38 -0.64 4.80
C ILE A 138 -5.73 0.41 3.74
N THR A 139 -6.04 1.64 4.14
CA THR A 139 -6.36 2.72 3.20
C THR A 139 -5.16 3.15 2.36
N GLN A 140 -3.95 2.92 2.87
CA GLN A 140 -2.70 3.17 2.17
C GLN A 140 -2.30 1.95 1.34
N LEU A 141 -2.45 0.73 1.86
CA LEU A 141 -2.13 -0.48 1.08
C LEU A 141 -3.11 -0.71 -0.09
N ALA A 142 -4.40 -0.47 0.14
CA ALA A 142 -5.47 -0.68 -0.82
C ALA A 142 -6.36 0.57 -0.99
N PRO A 143 -5.82 1.67 -1.57
CA PRO A 143 -6.60 2.88 -1.82
C PRO A 143 -7.82 2.59 -2.69
N GLY A 144 -9.00 3.05 -2.26
CA GLY A 144 -10.26 2.80 -2.95
C GLY A 144 -10.72 1.34 -2.94
N GLY A 145 -10.12 0.47 -2.11
CA GLY A 145 -10.44 -0.95 -2.05
C GLY A 145 -9.77 -1.79 -3.15
N THR A 146 -8.87 -1.20 -3.95
CA THR A 146 -8.12 -1.89 -5.00
C THR A 146 -6.84 -2.50 -4.44
N LEU A 147 -6.55 -3.76 -4.77
CA LEU A 147 -5.35 -4.48 -4.36
C LEU A 147 -4.15 -4.18 -5.29
N GLY A 148 -2.94 -4.60 -4.92
CA GLY A 148 -1.75 -4.47 -5.76
C GLY A 148 -1.16 -3.06 -5.85
N ARG A 149 -0.97 -2.36 -4.73
CA ARG A 149 -0.21 -1.10 -4.76
C ARG A 149 1.29 -1.40 -4.95
N MET A 150 2.00 -0.55 -5.68
CA MET A 150 3.47 -0.63 -5.73
C MET A 150 4.04 -0.26 -4.35
N VAL A 151 4.74 -1.19 -3.70
CA VAL A 151 5.32 -1.02 -2.37
C VAL A 151 6.82 -1.23 -2.44
N VAL A 152 7.57 -0.29 -1.86
CA VAL A 152 9.02 -0.34 -1.69
C VAL A 152 9.32 -0.55 -0.22
N TRP A 153 10.12 -1.56 0.11
CA TRP A 153 10.44 -1.91 1.49
C TRP A 153 11.86 -1.52 1.86
N ALA A 154 12.03 -1.06 3.09
CA ALA A 154 13.34 -1.05 3.74
C ALA A 154 13.67 -2.49 4.20
N GLU A 155 14.95 -2.85 4.23
CA GLU A 155 15.38 -4.18 4.66
C GLU A 155 14.96 -4.47 6.11
N SER A 156 15.19 -3.53 7.03
CA SER A 156 14.73 -3.59 8.42
C SER A 156 13.21 -3.77 8.52
N ALA A 157 12.48 -3.03 7.70
CA ALA A 157 11.03 -3.05 7.65
C ALA A 157 10.49 -4.41 7.19
N PHE A 158 11.12 -4.98 6.16
CA PHE A 158 10.75 -6.29 5.63
C PHE A 158 11.00 -7.40 6.65
N LYS A 159 12.15 -7.36 7.36
CA LYS A 159 12.44 -8.31 8.46
C LYS A 159 11.43 -8.20 9.60
N LYS A 160 10.98 -6.99 9.94
CA LYS A 160 9.99 -6.74 11.00
C LYS A 160 8.59 -7.28 10.65
N LEU A 161 8.27 -7.44 9.36
CA LEU A 161 6.98 -7.96 8.89
C LEU A 161 6.67 -9.37 9.41
N GLY A 162 7.69 -10.24 9.47
CA GLY A 162 7.55 -11.60 10.02
C GLY A 162 7.17 -11.60 11.51
N LYS A 163 7.72 -10.67 12.30
CA LYS A 163 7.34 -10.49 13.71
C LYS A 163 5.92 -9.91 13.85
N LEU A 164 5.50 -9.10 12.89
CA LEU A 164 4.25 -8.34 12.93
C LEU A 164 3.02 -9.17 12.51
N PHE A 165 3.15 -10.07 11.54
CA PHE A 165 2.07 -10.96 11.10
C PHE A 165 2.26 -12.43 11.47
N GLY A 166 3.47 -12.84 11.86
CA GLY A 166 3.80 -14.24 12.13
C GLY A 166 3.95 -15.06 10.85
N SER A 167 3.84 -16.38 10.98
CA SER A 167 3.75 -17.32 9.87
C SER A 167 2.49 -18.19 10.02
N TYR A 168 2.28 -19.17 9.14
CA TYR A 168 1.20 -20.14 9.31
C TYR A 168 1.42 -21.09 10.50
N HIS A 169 2.68 -21.26 10.92
CA HIS A 169 3.07 -22.15 12.01
C HIS A 169 3.29 -21.40 13.33
N GLN A 170 3.74 -20.14 13.27
CA GLN A 170 4.07 -19.34 14.44
C GLN A 170 3.15 -18.12 14.57
N PRO A 171 2.59 -17.84 15.76
CA PRO A 171 1.79 -16.63 15.99
C PRO A 171 2.61 -15.36 15.80
N ALA A 172 1.94 -14.25 15.50
CA ALA A 172 2.58 -12.94 15.48
C ALA A 172 3.05 -12.53 16.89
N SER A 173 4.31 -12.13 17.03
CA SER A 173 4.87 -11.69 18.32
C SER A 173 4.38 -10.30 18.72
N LEU A 174 4.35 -9.36 17.77
CA LEU A 174 3.93 -7.98 18.03
C LEU A 174 2.40 -7.82 18.10
N LYS A 175 1.66 -8.69 17.40
CA LYS A 175 0.19 -8.67 17.41
C LYS A 175 -0.34 -9.81 18.27
N LYS A 176 -0.52 -9.54 19.57
CA LYS A 176 -1.11 -10.49 20.54
C LYS A 176 -2.35 -11.21 19.98
N GLY A 177 -2.30 -12.54 20.02
CA GLY A 177 -3.39 -13.44 19.62
C GLY A 177 -3.76 -13.39 18.14
N TYR A 178 -2.85 -12.95 17.27
CA TYR A 178 -3.07 -12.92 15.83
C TYR A 178 -2.36 -14.08 15.13
N HIS A 179 -3.10 -14.73 14.23
CA HIS A 179 -2.60 -15.72 13.29
C HIS A 179 -2.98 -15.29 11.88
N LEU A 180 -2.13 -15.62 10.90
CA LEU A 180 -2.47 -15.48 9.49
C LEU A 180 -3.69 -16.36 9.14
N PRO A 181 -4.55 -15.90 8.22
CA PRO A 181 -5.71 -16.69 7.80
C PRO A 181 -5.21 -17.89 6.99
N ARG A 182 -5.63 -19.10 7.33
CA ARG A 182 -5.31 -20.29 6.51
C ARG A 182 -6.07 -20.21 5.18
N PRO A 183 -5.40 -20.44 4.04
CA PRO A 183 -6.09 -20.49 2.76
C PRO A 183 -7.01 -21.72 2.73
N VAL A 184 -8.13 -21.60 2.01
CA VAL A 184 -9.10 -22.71 1.85
C VAL A 184 -8.54 -23.80 0.93
N MET A 185 -7.78 -23.39 -0.09
CA MET A 185 -7.07 -24.28 -1.02
C MET A 185 -5.57 -24.22 -0.74
N THR A 186 -4.90 -25.36 -0.76
CA THR A 186 -3.44 -25.45 -0.65
C THR A 186 -2.74 -24.95 -1.92
N ASN A 187 -3.30 -25.29 -3.09
CA ASN A 187 -2.90 -24.75 -4.38
C ASN A 187 -4.13 -24.10 -5.05
N ALA A 188 -3.99 -22.87 -5.53
CA ALA A 188 -5.05 -22.12 -6.20
C ALA A 188 -5.10 -22.36 -7.72
N ASP A 189 -4.12 -23.06 -8.28
CA ASP A 189 -4.07 -23.38 -9.71
C ASP A 189 -4.96 -24.60 -10.02
N LEU A 190 -6.23 -24.32 -10.31
CA LEU A 190 -7.21 -25.34 -10.65
C LEU A 190 -6.90 -26.05 -11.98
N ALA A 191 -6.33 -25.35 -12.95
CA ALA A 191 -6.01 -25.95 -14.25
C ALA A 191 -4.96 -27.06 -14.09
N ARG A 192 -3.97 -26.83 -13.23
CA ARG A 192 -2.98 -27.86 -12.89
C ARG A 192 -3.58 -29.05 -12.15
N ILE A 193 -4.55 -28.82 -11.25
CA ILE A 193 -5.22 -29.90 -10.51
C ILE A 193 -6.12 -30.74 -11.42
N ILE A 194 -6.79 -30.12 -12.39
CA ILE A 194 -7.66 -30.83 -13.33
C ILE A 194 -6.83 -31.67 -14.32
N ASN A 195 -5.66 -31.17 -14.71
CA ASN A 195 -4.78 -31.82 -15.68
C ASN A 195 -3.68 -32.68 -15.04
N SER A 196 -3.78 -33.01 -13.74
CA SER A 196 -2.85 -33.94 -13.11
C SER A 196 -3.16 -35.38 -13.48
N ASP A 197 -2.13 -36.21 -13.55
CA ASP A 197 -2.27 -37.64 -13.88
C ASP A 197 -2.75 -38.50 -12.69
N GLU A 198 -2.93 -37.90 -11.51
CA GLU A 198 -3.56 -38.52 -10.32
C GLU A 198 -5.07 -38.71 -10.52
#